data_AF-A0A1B1YTZ6-F1
#
_entry.id   AF-A0A1B1YTZ6-F1
#
_cell.length_a   1.000
_cell.length_b   1.000
_cell.length_c   1.000
_cell.angle_alpha   90.00
_cell.angle_beta   90.00
_cell.angle_gamma   90.00
#
_symmetry.space_group_name_H-M   'P 1'
#
loop_
_entity.id
_entity.type
_entity.pdbx_description
1 polymer ?
#
loop_
_entity_poly.entity_id
_entity_poly.type
_entity_poly.pdbx_seq_one_letter_code
_entity_poly.pdbx_strand_id
1 'polypeptide(L)'
;MAIAHDFRLPQDDPPVHLYPPATLRMDGLGWLRAFRDDSGAVTWDLPVGHSGNDGLIAWGRWGHGRTGGDGRHGGIDITGGEGVRNAIYYVAGAPLTEAATGAARYSVLGGQVSPTAGEGGMAATTFLENGALEVDFAAARATLKLAITVPSGRYDLSAQDLHIVEGRFVTTPDSRLTVTGVLCFAGCTARLEGFLAGPAGERAGLAYHIDIEALTEDVNGVVAWHRD
;
A
#
# COMPACT_ATOMS: atom_id res chain seq x y z
N MET A 1 -8.68 4.34 2.37
CA MET A 1 -8.00 3.44 1.43
C MET A 1 -6.65 4.03 1.14
N ALA A 2 -5.62 3.19 1.11
CA ALA A 2 -4.31 3.56 0.61
C ALA A 2 -4.08 2.85 -0.73
N ILE A 3 -3.46 3.53 -1.68
CA ILE A 3 -3.03 2.96 -2.95
C ILE A 3 -1.55 3.22 -3.18
N ALA A 4 -0.92 2.33 -3.92
CA ALA A 4 0.39 2.53 -4.53
C ALA A 4 0.28 2.24 -6.03
N HIS A 5 1.16 2.79 -6.85
CA HIS A 5 1.20 2.47 -8.28
C HIS A 5 2.61 2.60 -8.85
N ASP A 6 2.83 2.03 -10.03
CA ASP A 6 4.17 1.89 -10.64
C ASP A 6 4.40 2.81 -11.85
N PHE A 7 3.47 3.73 -12.10
CA PHE A 7 3.54 4.62 -13.24
C PHE A 7 3.65 6.07 -12.77
N ARG A 8 4.55 6.82 -13.38
CA ARG A 8 4.72 8.24 -13.05
C ARG A 8 3.76 9.07 -13.89
N LEU A 9 2.87 9.81 -13.24
CA LEU A 9 2.17 10.92 -13.89
C LEU A 9 2.90 12.24 -13.52
N PRO A 10 2.90 13.26 -14.40
CA PRO A 10 3.63 14.52 -14.16
C PRO A 10 3.24 15.27 -12.88
N GLN A 11 2.12 14.93 -12.24
CA GLN A 11 1.57 15.59 -11.05
C GLN A 11 1.41 14.61 -9.88
N ASP A 12 2.17 13.52 -9.86
CA ASP A 12 1.86 12.34 -9.06
C ASP A 12 3.08 11.77 -8.35
N ASP A 13 3.80 12.66 -7.67
CA ASP A 13 4.96 12.32 -6.85
C ASP A 13 4.68 12.65 -5.37
N PRO A 14 4.70 11.67 -4.45
CA PRO A 14 5.04 10.25 -4.65
C PRO A 14 3.87 9.37 -5.14
N PRO A 15 4.14 8.16 -5.69
CA PRO A 15 3.13 7.26 -6.25
C PRO A 15 2.39 6.43 -5.17
N VAL A 16 2.17 7.05 -4.00
CA VAL A 16 1.36 6.50 -2.91
C VAL A 16 0.35 7.53 -2.46
N HIS A 17 -0.90 7.10 -2.28
CA HIS A 17 -2.02 8.01 -2.00
C HIS A 17 -2.95 7.45 -0.95
N LEU A 18 -3.49 8.34 -0.11
CA LEU A 18 -4.55 8.00 0.83
C LEU A 18 -5.86 8.69 0.41
N TYR A 19 -6.87 7.89 0.06
CA TYR A 19 -8.19 8.35 -0.29
C TYR A 19 -9.25 8.03 0.78
N PRO A 20 -10.25 8.91 1.00
CA PRO A 20 -11.32 8.68 1.97
C PRO A 20 -12.15 7.43 1.66
N PRO A 21 -12.62 6.66 2.66
CA PRO A 21 -13.46 5.47 2.44
C PRO A 21 -14.77 5.75 1.68
N ALA A 22 -15.33 6.95 1.81
CA ALA A 22 -16.58 7.33 1.15
C ALA A 22 -16.47 7.39 -0.39
N THR A 23 -15.27 7.36 -0.95
CA THR A 23 -15.07 7.41 -2.40
C THR A 23 -15.04 6.03 -3.06
N LEU A 24 -15.12 4.95 -2.27
CA LEU A 24 -14.85 3.59 -2.72
C LEU A 24 -16.11 2.87 -3.18
N ARG A 25 -15.96 2.04 -4.22
CA ARG A 25 -16.97 1.06 -4.66
C ARG A 25 -16.33 -0.31 -4.71
N MET A 26 -16.83 -1.21 -3.86
CA MET A 26 -16.49 -2.63 -3.88
C MET A 26 -17.56 -3.43 -4.64
N ASP A 27 -17.20 -4.57 -5.22
CA ASP A 27 -18.18 -5.54 -5.73
C ASP A 27 -18.70 -6.48 -4.62
N GLY A 28 -19.55 -7.44 -4.99
CA GLY A 28 -20.09 -8.44 -4.06
C GLY A 28 -19.05 -9.42 -3.49
N LEU A 29 -17.82 -9.45 -4.01
CA LEU A 29 -16.69 -10.21 -3.47
C LEU A 29 -15.81 -9.33 -2.56
N GLY A 30 -16.10 -8.04 -2.47
CA GLY A 30 -15.35 -7.03 -1.73
C GLY A 30 -14.08 -6.57 -2.43
N TRP A 31 -13.99 -6.72 -3.75
CA TRP A 31 -12.87 -6.19 -4.52
C TRP A 31 -13.14 -4.78 -5.03
N LEU A 32 -12.09 -3.96 -5.09
CA LEU A 32 -12.21 -2.56 -5.52
C LEU A 32 -12.54 -2.47 -7.00
N ARG A 33 -13.65 -1.80 -7.32
CA ARG A 33 -14.15 -1.55 -8.69
C ARG A 33 -14.15 -0.09 -9.09
N ALA A 34 -14.17 0.81 -8.11
CA ALA A 34 -13.94 2.21 -8.37
C ALA A 34 -13.48 2.92 -7.11
N PHE A 35 -12.77 4.02 -7.30
CA PHE A 35 -12.57 5.04 -6.28
C PHE A 35 -12.72 6.43 -6.90
N ARG A 36 -12.72 7.47 -6.09
CA ARG A 36 -12.44 8.83 -6.57
C ARG A 36 -11.09 9.29 -6.06
N ASP A 37 -10.25 9.76 -6.98
CA ASP A 37 -9.06 10.51 -6.63
C ASP A 37 -9.38 12.00 -6.52
N ASP A 38 -8.34 12.83 -6.46
CA ASP A 38 -8.40 14.28 -6.38
C ASP A 38 -8.93 14.95 -7.65
N SER A 39 -8.95 14.25 -8.78
CA SER A 39 -9.38 14.79 -10.07
C SER A 39 -10.71 14.22 -10.57
N GLY A 40 -11.16 13.07 -10.06
CA GLY A 40 -12.39 12.46 -10.55
C GLY A 40 -12.55 10.99 -10.19
N ALA A 41 -13.45 10.30 -10.89
CA ALA A 41 -13.68 8.88 -10.71
C ALA A 41 -12.65 8.04 -11.46
N VAL A 42 -12.25 6.93 -10.85
CA VAL A 42 -11.38 5.92 -11.45
C VAL A 42 -12.10 4.58 -11.35
N THR A 43 -12.25 3.86 -12.46
CA THR A 43 -13.00 2.60 -12.50
C THR A 43 -12.19 1.42 -13.02
N TRP A 44 -12.58 0.22 -12.60
CA TRP A 44 -11.96 -1.04 -13.01
C TRP A 44 -13.01 -2.14 -13.20
N ASP A 45 -13.15 -2.60 -14.44
CA ASP A 45 -14.18 -3.57 -14.84
C ASP A 45 -13.59 -4.95 -15.20
N LEU A 46 -12.30 -5.17 -14.95
CA LEU A 46 -11.60 -6.42 -15.20
C LEU A 46 -11.38 -7.22 -13.91
N PRO A 47 -10.99 -8.50 -13.97
CA PRO A 47 -10.63 -9.26 -12.78
C PRO A 47 -9.55 -8.54 -11.94
N VAL A 48 -9.62 -8.71 -10.62
CA VAL A 48 -8.61 -8.20 -9.69
C VAL A 48 -7.68 -9.36 -9.34
N GLY A 49 -6.38 -9.14 -9.49
CA GLY A 49 -5.34 -10.13 -9.19
C GLY A 49 -4.81 -9.99 -7.77
N HIS A 50 -4.23 -11.09 -7.26
CA HIS A 50 -3.54 -11.17 -5.96
C HIS A 50 -4.34 -10.55 -4.80
N SER A 51 -5.66 -10.71 -4.82
CA SER A 51 -6.57 -10.04 -3.91
C SER A 51 -6.90 -10.86 -2.68
N GLY A 52 -7.43 -10.17 -1.67
CA GLY A 52 -8.07 -10.78 -0.52
C GLY A 52 -9.05 -9.81 0.13
N ASN A 53 -9.98 -10.37 0.90
CA ASN A 53 -11.00 -9.64 1.62
C ASN A 53 -11.46 -10.51 2.79
N ASP A 54 -11.59 -9.93 3.97
CA ASP A 54 -12.10 -10.62 5.17
C ASP A 54 -13.39 -10.02 5.73
N GLY A 55 -13.99 -9.08 5.00
CA GLY A 55 -15.21 -8.35 5.38
C GLY A 55 -14.95 -7.01 6.09
N LEU A 56 -13.76 -6.78 6.65
CA LEU A 56 -13.37 -5.51 7.27
C LEU A 56 -12.32 -4.76 6.43
N ILE A 57 -11.41 -5.50 5.82
CA ILE A 57 -10.36 -4.97 4.94
C ILE A 57 -10.23 -5.84 3.68
N ALA A 58 -9.98 -5.18 2.57
CA ALA A 58 -9.71 -5.78 1.29
C ALA A 58 -8.44 -5.19 0.67
N TRP A 59 -7.72 -6.01 -0.07
CA TRP A 59 -6.54 -5.61 -0.81
C TRP A 59 -6.52 -6.30 -2.17
N GLY A 60 -5.75 -5.75 -3.11
CA GLY A 60 -5.62 -6.35 -4.43
C GLY A 60 -4.76 -5.53 -5.38
N ARG A 61 -4.62 -6.06 -6.60
CA ARG A 61 -3.85 -5.47 -7.68
C ARG A 61 -4.69 -5.39 -8.96
N TRP A 62 -4.71 -4.22 -9.56
CA TRP A 62 -5.11 -4.03 -10.95
C TRP A 62 -3.85 -4.17 -11.81
N GLY A 63 -3.70 -5.34 -12.44
CA GLY A 63 -2.46 -5.71 -13.14
C GLY A 63 -2.53 -5.66 -14.66
N HIS A 64 -3.70 -5.79 -15.28
CA HIS A 64 -3.77 -5.81 -16.74
C HIS A 64 -5.10 -5.28 -17.26
N GLY A 65 -5.05 -4.25 -18.11
CA GLY A 65 -6.25 -3.62 -18.65
C GLY A 65 -6.11 -2.13 -18.91
N ARG A 66 -7.23 -1.41 -18.85
CA ARG A 66 -7.27 0.05 -18.89
C ARG A 66 -8.22 0.55 -17.81
N THR A 67 -7.78 1.51 -17.00
CA THR A 67 -8.68 2.18 -16.05
C THR A 67 -9.70 3.03 -16.80
N GLY A 68 -10.91 3.14 -16.27
CA GLY A 68 -11.93 4.07 -16.77
C GLY A 68 -12.09 5.30 -15.87
N GLY A 69 -13.02 6.18 -16.24
CA GLY A 69 -13.36 7.38 -15.50
C GLY A 69 -12.60 8.64 -15.92
N ASP A 70 -12.84 9.73 -15.20
CA ASP A 70 -12.34 11.09 -15.45
C ASP A 70 -11.31 11.56 -14.40
N GLY A 71 -10.96 10.69 -13.45
CA GLY A 71 -9.92 10.93 -12.47
C GLY A 71 -8.51 10.95 -13.06
N ARG A 72 -7.55 11.37 -12.23
CA ARG A 72 -6.13 11.44 -12.57
C ARG A 72 -5.56 10.08 -12.95
N HIS A 73 -6.06 9.02 -12.31
CA HIS A 73 -5.71 7.64 -12.65
C HIS A 73 -6.68 7.00 -13.66
N GLY A 74 -7.59 7.77 -14.26
CA GLY A 74 -8.54 7.30 -15.27
C GLY A 74 -7.95 7.26 -16.67
N GLY A 75 -8.37 6.30 -17.50
CA GLY A 75 -7.92 6.18 -18.88
C GLY A 75 -6.46 5.75 -19.03
N ILE A 76 -5.85 5.16 -18.00
CA ILE A 76 -4.47 4.67 -18.01
C ILE A 76 -4.46 3.21 -18.45
N ASP A 77 -3.64 2.90 -19.45
CA ASP A 77 -3.35 1.51 -19.80
C ASP A 77 -2.49 0.90 -18.70
N ILE A 78 -2.98 -0.14 -18.06
CA ILE A 78 -2.32 -0.93 -17.02
C ILE A 78 -1.73 -2.17 -17.71
N THR A 79 -0.42 -2.23 -17.82
CA THR A 79 0.31 -3.31 -18.52
C THR A 79 1.05 -4.24 -17.57
N GLY A 80 0.87 -4.07 -16.26
CA GLY A 80 1.52 -4.80 -15.18
C GLY A 80 1.26 -6.31 -15.15
N GLY A 81 1.90 -7.06 -16.06
CA GLY A 81 2.23 -8.47 -15.82
C GLY A 81 3.14 -8.64 -14.59
N GLU A 82 3.48 -9.87 -14.23
CA GLU A 82 4.59 -10.11 -13.30
C GLU A 82 5.88 -9.50 -13.87
N GLY A 83 6.54 -8.63 -13.10
CA GLY A 83 7.80 -7.96 -13.48
C GLY A 83 7.70 -6.86 -14.54
N VAL A 84 6.49 -6.43 -14.90
CA VAL A 84 6.27 -5.27 -15.77
C VAL A 84 5.70 -4.12 -14.94
N ARG A 85 6.27 -2.92 -15.13
CA ARG A 85 5.77 -1.67 -14.56
C ARG A 85 4.35 -1.41 -15.05
N ASN A 86 3.61 -0.61 -14.29
CA ASN A 86 2.26 -0.12 -14.58
C ASN A 86 1.13 -0.99 -14.01
N ALA A 87 1.07 -1.07 -12.67
CA ALA A 87 -0.05 -1.62 -11.91
C ALA A 87 -0.57 -0.60 -10.88
N ILE A 88 -1.79 -0.83 -10.39
CA ILE A 88 -2.33 -0.16 -9.18
C ILE A 88 -2.51 -1.21 -8.09
N TYR A 89 -1.96 -0.93 -6.91
CA TYR A 89 -2.13 -1.69 -5.68
C TYR A 89 -3.09 -0.95 -4.77
N TYR A 90 -3.98 -1.66 -4.12
CA TYR A 90 -4.90 -1.03 -3.17
C TYR A 90 -5.02 -1.83 -1.89
N VAL A 91 -5.21 -1.12 -0.78
CA VAL A 91 -5.73 -1.64 0.48
C VAL A 91 -6.80 -0.70 1.01
N ALA A 92 -7.99 -1.24 1.25
CA ALA A 92 -9.20 -0.50 1.59
C ALA A 92 -9.94 -1.20 2.71
N GLY A 93 -10.37 -0.47 3.72
CA GLY A 93 -11.12 -1.03 4.84
C GLY A 93 -12.14 -0.06 5.39
N ALA A 94 -13.05 -0.59 6.20
CA ALA A 94 -14.02 0.20 6.94
C ALA A 94 -13.29 1.18 7.89
N PRO A 95 -13.78 2.43 8.05
CA PRO A 95 -13.12 3.40 8.91
C PRO A 95 -13.14 2.96 10.38
N LEU A 96 -12.14 3.43 11.13
CA LEU A 96 -12.17 3.42 12.59
C LEU A 96 -13.31 4.32 13.08
N THR A 97 -14.23 3.77 13.87
CA THR A 97 -15.39 4.53 14.40
C THR A 97 -15.33 4.75 15.91
N GLU A 98 -14.53 3.95 16.62
CA GLU A 98 -14.35 4.03 18.06
C GLU A 98 -12.88 4.30 18.40
N ALA A 99 -12.64 5.01 19.49
CA ALA A 99 -11.29 5.22 19.98
C ALA A 99 -10.75 3.90 20.56
N ALA A 100 -9.89 3.23 19.80
CA ALA A 100 -9.15 2.08 20.30
C ALA A 100 -8.24 2.50 21.46
N THR A 101 -7.99 1.58 22.40
CA THR A 101 -7.19 1.85 23.61
C THR A 101 -6.10 0.80 23.81
N GLY A 102 -5.10 1.15 24.61
CA GLY A 102 -3.99 0.29 24.98
C GLY A 102 -2.95 0.12 23.87
N ALA A 103 -2.15 -0.94 23.98
CA ALA A 103 -1.22 -1.36 22.94
C ALA A 103 -1.80 -2.54 22.16
N ALA A 104 -1.46 -2.65 20.88
CA ALA A 104 -1.88 -3.71 19.99
C ALA A 104 -0.74 -4.14 19.09
N ARG A 105 -0.63 -5.44 18.89
CA ARG A 105 0.22 -6.04 17.86
C ARG A 105 -0.66 -6.52 16.73
N TYR A 106 -0.12 -6.44 15.53
CA TYR A 106 -0.78 -6.80 14.29
C TYR A 106 0.08 -7.79 13.51
N SER A 107 -0.53 -8.88 13.11
CA SER A 107 0.06 -9.93 12.27
C SER A 107 -0.43 -9.79 10.82
N VAL A 108 0.44 -10.16 9.87
CA VAL A 108 0.12 -10.04 8.44
C VAL A 108 -1.11 -10.89 8.12
N LEU A 109 -2.16 -10.24 7.62
CA LEU A 109 -3.34 -10.90 7.10
C LEU A 109 -3.18 -11.20 5.61
N GLY A 110 -2.56 -10.26 4.88
CA GLY A 110 -2.36 -10.35 3.45
C GLY A 110 -1.71 -9.11 2.88
N GLY A 111 -1.88 -8.89 1.58
CA GLY A 111 -1.14 -7.87 0.83
C GLY A 111 0.16 -8.38 0.21
N GLN A 112 0.30 -9.70 0.04
CA GLN A 112 1.25 -10.28 -0.94
C GLN A 112 0.80 -10.00 -2.38
N VAL A 113 0.30 -8.80 -2.66
CA VAL A 113 0.05 -8.32 -4.01
C VAL A 113 1.41 -8.03 -4.64
N SER A 114 2.07 -9.07 -5.16
CA SER A 114 3.45 -9.03 -5.69
C SER A 114 3.88 -7.61 -6.09
N PRO A 115 4.57 -6.89 -5.18
CA PRO A 115 5.03 -5.53 -5.45
C PRO A 115 5.81 -5.58 -6.76
N THR A 116 5.61 -4.68 -7.71
CA THR A 116 6.51 -4.74 -8.87
C THR A 116 7.81 -4.07 -8.46
N ALA A 117 8.88 -4.84 -8.57
CA ALA A 117 10.15 -4.26 -8.97
C ALA A 117 10.06 -4.08 -10.47
N GLY A 118 10.20 -2.86 -10.96
CA GLY A 118 10.10 -2.60 -12.38
C GLY A 118 11.34 -3.01 -13.19
N GLU A 119 11.91 -4.17 -12.85
CA GLU A 119 13.20 -4.71 -13.29
C GLU A 119 13.11 -5.49 -14.61
N GLY A 120 11.96 -5.47 -15.29
CA GLY A 120 11.84 -5.93 -16.68
C GLY A 120 12.09 -7.43 -16.90
N GLY A 121 11.79 -8.29 -15.92
CA GLY A 121 11.94 -9.75 -16.02
C GLY A 121 10.60 -10.49 -15.98
N MET A 122 10.36 -11.39 -16.95
CA MET A 122 9.11 -12.14 -17.18
C MET A 122 8.64 -13.10 -16.05
N ALA A 123 9.16 -13.00 -14.82
CA ALA A 123 8.76 -13.84 -13.68
C ALA A 123 9.15 -13.23 -12.33
N ALA A 124 8.99 -11.91 -12.15
CA ALA A 124 9.30 -11.26 -10.89
C ALA A 124 8.23 -11.58 -9.83
N THR A 125 8.41 -12.69 -9.12
CA THR A 125 7.66 -12.95 -7.90
C THR A 125 8.26 -12.09 -6.79
N THR A 126 7.49 -11.11 -6.35
CA THR A 126 7.84 -10.31 -5.18
C THR A 126 7.05 -10.77 -3.98
N PHE A 127 7.74 -10.94 -2.85
CA PHE A 127 7.18 -11.49 -1.63
C PHE A 127 7.33 -10.51 -0.47
N LEU A 128 6.23 -10.36 0.27
CA LEU A 128 6.30 -9.85 1.64
C LEU A 128 6.57 -11.03 2.56
N GLU A 129 7.82 -11.19 3.01
CA GLU A 129 8.23 -12.31 3.83
C GLU A 129 7.77 -12.16 5.28
N ASN A 130 7.79 -10.92 5.79
CA ASN A 130 7.37 -10.58 7.14
C ASN A 130 6.85 -9.14 7.18
N GLY A 131 5.86 -8.88 8.03
CA GLY A 131 5.32 -7.56 8.27
C GLY A 131 4.80 -7.46 9.71
N ALA A 132 5.47 -6.68 10.55
CA ALA A 132 5.03 -6.43 11.92
C ALA A 132 4.56 -4.98 12.05
N LEU A 133 3.38 -4.81 12.65
CA LEU A 133 2.86 -3.51 13.05
C LEU A 133 2.53 -3.56 14.54
N GLU A 134 3.02 -2.58 15.27
CA GLU A 134 2.73 -2.37 16.68
C GLU A 134 2.15 -0.97 16.84
N VAL A 135 1.05 -0.86 17.58
CA VAL A 135 0.33 0.39 17.80
C VAL A 135 0.18 0.62 19.29
N ASP A 136 0.57 1.79 19.76
CA ASP A 136 0.22 2.33 21.06
C ASP A 136 -0.85 3.40 20.86
N PHE A 137 -2.11 3.05 21.15
CA PHE A 137 -3.24 3.96 21.02
C PHE A 137 -3.23 5.07 22.08
N ALA A 138 -2.62 4.83 23.24
CA ALA A 138 -2.51 5.84 24.29
C ALA A 138 -1.49 6.93 23.91
N ALA A 139 -0.37 6.53 23.30
CA ALA A 139 0.62 7.46 22.76
C ALA A 139 0.25 7.99 21.36
N ALA A 140 -0.75 7.41 20.71
CA ALA A 140 -1.08 7.62 19.29
C ALA A 140 0.14 7.40 18.37
N ARG A 141 0.87 6.30 18.60
CA ARG A 141 2.09 5.94 17.88
C ARG A 141 2.02 4.56 17.26
N ALA A 142 2.71 4.37 16.15
CA ALA A 142 2.92 3.08 15.53
C ALA A 142 4.41 2.84 15.23
N THR A 143 4.79 1.56 15.29
CA THR A 143 6.05 1.03 14.81
C THR A 143 5.78 -0.03 13.76
N LEU A 144 6.51 0.03 12.65
CA LEU A 144 6.34 -0.82 11.47
C LEU A 144 7.68 -1.45 11.09
N LYS A 145 7.65 -2.72 10.70
CA LYS A 145 8.75 -3.41 10.00
C LYS A 145 8.20 -4.26 8.88
N LEU A 146 8.73 -4.10 7.67
CA LEU A 146 8.45 -4.91 6.49
C LEU A 146 9.74 -5.51 5.94
N ALA A 147 9.65 -6.76 5.52
CA ALA A 147 10.69 -7.48 4.80
C ALA A 147 10.17 -7.85 3.41
N ILE A 148 10.71 -7.21 2.39
CA ILE A 148 10.23 -7.29 1.01
C ILE A 148 11.34 -7.87 0.14
N THR A 149 11.05 -8.93 -0.58
CA THR A 149 12.00 -9.56 -1.52
C THR A 149 11.47 -9.42 -2.93
N VAL A 150 12.18 -8.65 -3.76
CA VAL A 150 11.99 -8.48 -5.21
C VAL A 150 13.13 -9.21 -5.95
N PRO A 151 13.12 -9.32 -7.30
CA PRO A 151 14.21 -9.98 -8.02
C PRO A 151 15.60 -9.37 -7.81
N SER A 152 15.72 -8.04 -7.63
CA SER A 152 17.00 -7.41 -7.29
C SER A 152 17.51 -7.72 -5.90
N GLY A 153 16.66 -8.26 -5.03
CA GLY A 153 17.01 -8.71 -3.70
C GLY A 153 16.03 -8.26 -2.63
N ARG A 154 16.53 -8.32 -1.40
CA ARG A 154 15.77 -8.02 -0.19
C ARG A 154 15.90 -6.56 0.20
N TYR A 155 14.78 -5.98 0.62
CA TYR A 155 14.63 -4.66 1.21
C TYR A 155 13.92 -4.79 2.56
N ASP A 156 14.52 -4.21 3.59
CA ASP A 156 13.94 -4.08 4.91
C ASP A 156 13.54 -2.61 5.11
N LEU A 157 12.25 -2.38 5.28
CA LEU A 157 11.64 -1.09 5.53
C LEU A 157 11.18 -1.04 6.98
N SER A 158 11.61 -0.04 7.74
CA SER A 158 11.09 0.17 9.09
C SER A 158 10.74 1.62 9.35
N ALA A 159 9.65 1.81 10.09
CA ALA A 159 9.23 3.12 10.58
C ALA A 159 9.04 3.05 12.09
N GLN A 160 9.57 4.02 12.82
CA GLN A 160 9.33 4.20 14.25
C GLN A 160 8.67 5.54 14.50
N ASP A 161 7.89 5.61 15.57
CA ASP A 161 7.24 6.84 16.03
C ASP A 161 6.30 7.45 14.95
N LEU A 162 5.69 6.60 14.12
CA LEU A 162 4.63 7.03 13.19
C LEU A 162 3.47 7.58 14.01
N HIS A 163 3.01 8.78 13.71
CA HIS A 163 1.85 9.35 14.39
C HIS A 163 0.56 8.70 13.89
N ILE A 164 -0.41 8.57 14.79
CA ILE A 164 -1.77 8.16 14.44
C ILE A 164 -2.69 9.36 14.61
N VAL A 165 -3.24 9.86 13.50
CA VAL A 165 -4.17 10.99 13.50
C VAL A 165 -5.45 10.55 12.81
N GLU A 166 -6.56 10.53 13.54
CA GLU A 166 -7.88 10.10 13.03
C GLU A 166 -7.80 8.71 12.34
N GLY A 167 -7.06 7.79 12.95
CA GLY A 167 -6.85 6.44 12.43
C GLY A 167 -5.88 6.35 11.25
N ARG A 168 -5.21 7.42 10.85
CA ARG A 168 -4.24 7.44 9.74
C ARG A 168 -2.81 7.45 10.26
N PHE A 169 -1.91 6.76 9.57
CA PHE A 169 -0.48 6.85 9.83
C PHE A 169 0.10 8.10 9.17
N VAL A 170 0.72 8.96 9.97
CA VAL A 170 1.31 10.21 9.50
C VAL A 170 2.80 10.20 9.80
N THR A 171 3.60 10.41 8.75
CA THR A 171 5.03 10.63 8.88
C THR A 171 5.26 12.10 9.28
N THR A 172 6.00 12.32 10.35
CA THR A 172 6.36 13.65 10.87
C THR A 172 7.88 13.78 10.93
N PRO A 173 8.45 14.97 11.22
CA PRO A 173 9.89 15.13 11.40
C PRO A 173 10.49 14.21 12.48
N ASP A 174 9.69 13.80 13.47
CA ASP A 174 10.11 12.89 14.54
C ASP A 174 10.02 11.41 14.12
N SER A 175 9.28 11.11 13.06
CA SER A 175 9.12 9.75 12.55
C SER A 175 10.42 9.29 11.90
N ARG A 176 10.93 8.14 12.35
CA ARG A 176 12.18 7.58 11.84
C ARG A 176 11.86 6.52 10.81
N LEU A 177 11.97 6.88 9.54
CA LEU A 177 11.79 6.00 8.40
C LEU A 177 13.16 5.58 7.85
N THR A 178 13.40 4.27 7.77
CA THR A 178 14.65 3.72 7.27
C THR A 178 14.37 2.62 6.26
N VAL A 179 15.14 2.62 5.18
CA VAL A 179 15.17 1.53 4.21
C VAL A 179 16.59 1.03 4.10
N THR A 180 16.76 -0.28 4.15
CA THR A 180 18.02 -0.96 3.84
C THR A 180 17.76 -2.05 2.84
N GLY A 181 18.73 -2.40 2.01
CA GLY A 181 18.56 -3.45 1.02
C GLY A 181 19.77 -3.56 0.09
N VAL A 182 19.74 -4.56 -0.78
CA VAL A 182 20.87 -4.94 -1.66
C VAL A 182 21.35 -3.76 -2.51
N LEU A 183 20.43 -2.92 -3.00
CA LEU A 183 20.74 -1.79 -3.88
C LEU A 183 20.69 -0.43 -3.20
N CYS A 184 20.52 -0.38 -1.88
CA CYS A 184 20.50 0.88 -1.11
C CYS A 184 21.89 1.45 -0.81
N PHE A 185 22.95 1.03 -1.54
CA PHE A 185 24.32 1.52 -1.32
C PHE A 185 24.52 2.98 -1.76
N ALA A 186 23.73 3.47 -2.72
CA ALA A 186 23.70 4.87 -3.11
C ALA A 186 22.72 5.70 -2.27
N GLY A 187 21.79 5.04 -1.59
CA GLY A 187 20.67 5.66 -0.89
C GLY A 187 19.35 4.99 -1.29
N CYS A 188 18.44 4.89 -0.32
CA CYS A 188 17.04 4.56 -0.55
C CYS A 188 16.18 5.50 0.28
N THR A 189 15.05 5.91 -0.27
CA THR A 189 14.01 6.60 0.49
C THR A 189 12.72 5.81 0.43
N ALA A 190 11.82 6.04 1.38
CA ALA A 190 10.50 5.44 1.34
C ALA A 190 9.41 6.47 1.59
N ARG A 191 8.23 6.15 1.09
CA ARG A 191 6.97 6.84 1.34
C ARG A 191 5.93 5.82 1.74
N LEU A 192 5.08 6.21 2.68
CA LEU A 192 4.13 5.34 3.36
C LEU A 192 2.81 6.08 3.50
N GLU A 193 1.71 5.42 3.13
CA GLU A 193 0.35 5.90 3.36
C GLU A 193 -0.47 4.77 3.97
N GLY A 194 -1.06 4.98 5.15
CA GLY A 194 -1.73 3.88 5.84
C GLY A 194 -2.77 4.31 6.86
N PHE A 195 -3.53 3.33 7.34
CA PHE A 195 -4.68 3.55 8.21
C PHE A 195 -5.02 2.32 9.04
N LEU A 196 -5.69 2.56 10.16
CA LEU A 196 -6.41 1.60 10.96
C LEU A 196 -7.83 1.41 10.40
N ALA A 197 -8.34 0.19 10.47
CA ALA A 197 -9.63 -0.19 9.91
C ALA A 197 -10.42 -1.09 10.86
N GLY A 198 -11.74 -1.05 10.68
CA GLY A 198 -12.71 -1.69 11.56
C GLY A 198 -13.07 -0.82 12.78
N PRO A 199 -14.24 -1.06 13.40
CA PRO A 199 -14.78 -0.20 14.46
C PRO A 199 -13.79 0.14 15.58
N ALA A 200 -12.99 -0.83 16.02
CA ALA A 200 -12.04 -0.70 17.11
C ALA A 200 -10.56 -0.91 16.66
N GLY A 201 -10.29 -0.74 15.36
CA GLY A 201 -8.95 -0.90 14.80
C GLY A 201 -8.54 -2.36 14.70
N GLU A 202 -9.45 -3.26 14.38
CA GLU A 202 -9.20 -4.70 14.24
C GLU A 202 -8.27 -5.02 13.07
N ARG A 203 -8.15 -4.10 12.11
CA ARG A 203 -7.33 -4.21 10.91
C ARG A 203 -6.44 -2.99 10.73
N ALA A 204 -5.42 -3.15 9.90
CA ALA A 204 -4.62 -2.04 9.40
C ALA A 204 -4.25 -2.28 7.94
N GLY A 205 -4.14 -1.20 7.17
CA GLY A 205 -3.70 -1.20 5.78
C GLY A 205 -2.62 -0.17 5.54
N LEU A 206 -1.65 -0.49 4.69
CA LEU A 206 -0.57 0.40 4.31
C LEU A 206 -0.24 0.22 2.82
N ALA A 207 -0.02 1.33 2.12
CA ALA A 207 0.66 1.42 0.84
C ALA A 207 2.08 1.94 1.07
N TYR A 208 3.05 1.41 0.33
CA TYR A 208 4.43 1.84 0.39
C TYR A 208 5.03 2.02 -1.00
N HIS A 209 5.98 2.94 -1.08
CA HIS A 209 6.86 3.18 -2.20
C HIS A 209 8.29 3.29 -1.67
N ILE A 210 9.22 2.55 -2.28
CA ILE A 210 10.65 2.63 -2.00
C ILE A 210 11.33 3.14 -3.25
N ASP A 211 11.99 4.29 -3.16
CA ASP A 211 12.83 4.85 -4.22
C ASP A 211 14.27 4.38 -4.00
N ILE A 212 14.87 3.77 -5.02
CA ILE A 212 16.21 3.20 -4.96
C ILE A 212 17.12 4.05 -5.85
N GLU A 213 17.93 4.92 -5.26
CA GLU A 213 18.74 5.91 -6.02
C GLU A 213 19.74 5.25 -6.98
N ALA A 214 20.22 4.06 -6.64
CA ALA A 214 21.15 3.29 -7.49
C ALA A 214 20.52 2.82 -8.81
N LEU A 215 19.19 2.82 -8.91
CA LEU A 215 18.44 2.39 -10.08
C LEU A 215 17.49 3.50 -10.54
N THR A 216 17.01 3.45 -11.79
CA THR A 216 15.85 4.26 -12.20
C THR A 216 14.55 3.61 -11.75
N GLU A 217 14.57 2.94 -10.60
CA GLU A 217 13.59 1.93 -10.22
C GLU A 217 13.11 2.08 -8.78
N ASP A 218 11.87 1.68 -8.57
CA ASP A 218 11.13 1.74 -7.32
C ASP A 218 10.45 0.41 -7.01
N VAL A 219 10.11 0.22 -5.73
CA VAL A 219 9.34 -0.93 -5.24
C VAL A 219 8.06 -0.42 -4.59
N ASN A 220 6.91 -0.77 -5.16
CA ASN A 220 5.60 -0.34 -4.69
C ASN A 220 4.71 -1.50 -4.30
N GLY A 221 3.97 -1.37 -3.21
CA GLY A 221 3.00 -2.38 -2.83
C GLY A 221 2.05 -1.93 -1.74
N VAL A 222 1.21 -2.87 -1.30
CA VAL A 222 0.38 -2.69 -0.10
C VAL A 222 0.53 -3.86 0.84
N VAL A 223 0.10 -3.70 2.09
CA VAL A 223 0.06 -4.75 3.10
C VAL A 223 -1.19 -4.55 3.96
N ALA A 224 -1.79 -5.65 4.38
CA ALA A 224 -2.93 -5.69 5.29
C ALA A 224 -2.60 -6.54 6.51
N TRP A 225 -3.01 -6.07 7.68
CA TRP A 225 -2.84 -6.79 8.94
C TRP A 225 -4.16 -7.01 9.67
N HIS A 226 -4.15 -8.02 10.53
CA HIS A 226 -5.14 -8.21 11.58
C HIS A 226 -4.51 -7.96 12.95
N ARG A 227 -5.28 -7.38 13.87
CA ARG A 227 -4.92 -7.29 15.28
C ARG A 227 -4.87 -8.69 15.90
N ASP A 228 -3.88 -8.94 16.74
CA ASP A 228 -3.71 -10.19 17.50
C ASP A 228 -4.68 -10.29 18.69
#